data_AF-A0A2V1JX97-F1
#
_entry.id   AF-A0A2V1JX97-F1
#
_cell.length_a   1.000
_cell.length_b   1.000
_cell.length_c   1.000
_cell.angle_alpha   90.00
_cell.angle_beta   90.00
_cell.angle_gamma   90.00
#
_symmetry.space_group_name_H-M   'P 1'
#
loop_
_entity.id
_entity.type
_entity.pdbx_description
1 polymer ?
#
loop_
_entity_poly.entity_id
_entity_poly.type
_entity_poly.pdbx_seq_one_letter_code
_entity_poly.pdbx_strand_id
1 'polypeptide(L)' 'MKKTILLALVVGLAGCSDAMPEPNAATCAPGAYEEALAEIRSKSHRLAFTEECKSFQRAENMRKWEFKPSSPDRY' A
#
# COMPACT_ATOMS: atom_id res chain seq x y z
N MET A 1 -7.78 4.87 49.90
CA MET A 1 -7.74 4.09 48.64
C MET A 1 -7.66 5.06 47.47
N LYS A 2 -6.48 5.22 46.87
CA LYS A 2 -6.22 6.20 45.79
C LYS A 2 -6.64 5.57 44.46
N LYS A 3 -7.74 6.04 43.87
CA LYS A 3 -8.19 5.62 42.53
C LYS A 3 -7.38 6.38 41.48
N THR A 4 -6.36 5.73 40.93
CA THR A 4 -5.66 6.18 39.73
C THR A 4 -6.60 6.06 38.54
N ILE A 5 -7.10 7.19 38.07
CA ILE A 5 -7.87 7.28 36.82
C ILE A 5 -6.86 7.22 35.67
N LEU A 6 -6.81 6.09 34.99
CA LEU A 6 -6.07 5.94 33.74
C LEU A 6 -6.82 6.68 32.64
N LEU A 7 -6.36 7.89 32.30
CA LEU A 7 -6.76 8.57 31.07
C LEU A 7 -6.24 7.75 29.88
N ALA A 8 -7.12 6.95 29.30
CA ALA A 8 -6.90 6.36 27.99
C ALA A 8 -6.97 7.47 26.94
N LEU A 9 -5.80 7.98 26.56
CA LEU A 9 -5.65 8.80 25.36
C LEU A 9 -5.92 7.90 24.16
N VAL A 10 -7.19 7.82 23.74
CA VAL A 10 -7.54 7.30 22.42
C VAL A 10 -7.05 8.34 21.43
N VAL A 11 -5.82 8.16 20.95
CA VAL A 11 -5.33 8.86 19.75
C VAL A 11 -6.14 8.29 18.60
N GLY A 12 -7.31 8.86 18.37
CA GLY A 12 -8.05 8.65 17.14
C GLY A 12 -7.19 9.18 16.01
N LEU A 13 -6.54 8.29 15.27
CA LEU A 13 -6.17 8.53 13.87
C LEU A 13 -7.47 8.57 13.05
N ALA A 14 -8.41 9.42 13.44
CA ALA A 14 -9.50 9.83 12.59
C ALA A 14 -8.91 10.85 11.60
N GLY A 15 -8.11 10.33 10.66
CA GLY A 15 -7.99 10.96 9.36
C GLY A 15 -9.37 10.89 8.74
N CYS A 16 -10.16 11.95 8.92
CA CYS A 16 -11.28 12.27 8.03
C CYS A 16 -10.68 12.62 6.66
N SER A 17 -10.18 11.62 5.95
CA SER A 17 -9.48 11.78 4.69
C SER A 17 -10.26 11.03 3.64
N ASP A 18 -10.80 11.80 2.69
CA ASP A 18 -11.34 11.41 1.38
C ASP A 18 -10.82 10.01 1.00
N ALA A 19 -11.71 9.00 1.11
CA ALA A 19 -11.37 7.59 1.27
C ALA A 19 -10.52 7.11 0.09
N MET A 20 -9.20 7.13 0.26
CA MET A 20 -8.28 6.56 -0.72
C MET A 20 -8.22 5.05 -0.47
N PRO A 21 -8.57 4.21 -1.45
CA PRO A 21 -8.52 2.77 -1.31
C PRO A 21 -7.09 2.30 -1.07
N GLU A 22 -6.95 1.22 -0.30
CA GLU A 22 -5.64 0.66 0.03
C GLU A 22 -4.98 0.10 -1.24
N PRO A 23 -3.73 0.48 -1.56
CA PRO A 23 -2.98 -0.04 -2.71
C PRO A 23 -2.54 -1.49 -2.47
N ASN A 24 -3.12 -2.44 -3.20
CA ASN A 24 -2.83 -3.87 -3.08
C ASN A 24 -3.10 -4.62 -4.40
N ALA A 25 -2.92 -5.94 -4.39
CA ALA A 25 -3.13 -6.76 -5.59
C ALA A 25 -4.54 -6.65 -6.19
N ALA A 26 -5.57 -6.44 -5.36
CA ALA A 26 -6.95 -6.32 -5.82
C ALA A 26 -7.23 -4.93 -6.41
N THR A 27 -6.77 -3.87 -5.75
CA THR A 27 -7.06 -2.48 -6.16
C THR A 27 -6.11 -1.97 -7.25
N CYS A 28 -4.90 -2.52 -7.36
CA CYS A 28 -3.94 -2.18 -8.41
C CYS A 28 -4.07 -3.08 -9.66
N ALA A 29 -5.02 -4.02 -9.68
CA ALA A 29 -5.24 -4.89 -10.83
C ALA A 29 -5.86 -4.13 -12.02
N PRO A 30 -5.61 -4.56 -13.26
CA PRO A 30 -6.31 -4.04 -14.43
C PRO A 30 -7.83 -4.16 -14.25
N GLY A 31 -8.58 -3.09 -14.53
CA GLY A 31 -10.02 -3.02 -14.26
C GLY A 31 -10.33 -2.35 -12.91
N ALA A 32 -9.95 -2.97 -11.81
CA ALA A 32 -10.17 -2.43 -10.46
C ALA A 32 -9.39 -1.13 -10.20
N TYR A 33 -8.25 -0.94 -10.85
CA TYR A 33 -7.46 0.29 -10.75
C TYR A 33 -8.20 1.54 -11.25
N GLU A 34 -8.92 1.43 -12.37
CA GLU A 34 -9.68 2.55 -12.92
C GLU A 34 -10.93 2.85 -12.07
N GLU A 35 -11.56 1.81 -11.52
CA GLU A 35 -12.66 1.94 -10.56
C GLU A 35 -12.19 2.66 -9.29
N ALA A 36 -11.06 2.22 -8.72
CA ALA A 36 -10.44 2.86 -7.56
C ALA A 36 -10.08 4.33 -7.84
N LEU A 37 -9.55 4.65 -9.03
CA LEU A 37 -9.26 6.03 -9.42
C LEU A 37 -10.53 6.88 -9.59
N ALA A 38 -11.64 6.28 -10.03
CA ALA A 38 -12.91 6.97 -10.19
C ALA A 38 -13.56 7.33 -8.85
N GLU A 39 -13.37 6.49 -7.82
CA GLU A 39 -13.84 6.74 -6.45
C GLU A 39 -13.08 7.87 -5.76
N ILE A 40 -11.81 8.10 -6.13
CA ILE A 40 -10.99 9.15 -5.55
C ILE A 40 -11.31 10.52 -6.17
N ARG A 41 -11.89 11.41 -5.34
CA ARG A 41 -12.24 12.78 -5.73
C ARG A 41 -11.01 13.70 -5.74
N SER A 42 -10.18 13.62 -4.72
CA SER A 42 -8.97 14.45 -4.62
C SER A 42 -7.91 14.08 -5.66
N LYS A 43 -7.45 15.08 -6.43
CA LYS A 43 -6.33 14.90 -7.39
C LYS A 43 -5.04 14.46 -6.69
N SER A 44 -4.75 14.96 -5.49
CA SER A 44 -3.55 14.56 -4.75
C SER A 44 -3.63 13.10 -4.32
N HIS A 45 -4.82 12.62 -3.94
CA HIS A 45 -5.03 11.22 -3.59
C HIS A 45 -4.93 10.31 -4.81
N ARG A 46 -5.41 10.75 -6.00
CA ARG A 46 -5.23 9.97 -7.24
C ARG A 46 -3.75 9.79 -7.58
N LEU A 47 -2.95 10.84 -7.41
CA LEU A 47 -1.51 10.78 -7.61
C LEU A 47 -0.83 9.86 -6.59
N ALA A 48 -1.18 9.99 -5.31
CA ALA A 48 -0.67 9.12 -4.26
C ALA A 48 -1.01 7.65 -4.53
N PHE A 49 -2.28 7.33 -4.81
CA PHE A 49 -2.72 5.98 -5.15
C PHE A 49 -1.96 5.40 -6.36
N THR A 50 -1.76 6.22 -7.40
CA THR A 50 -0.97 5.83 -8.59
C THR A 50 0.47 5.45 -8.22
N GLU A 51 1.16 6.28 -7.43
CA GLU A 51 2.55 6.03 -7.03
C GLU A 51 2.67 4.82 -6.09
N GLU A 52 1.73 4.64 -5.17
CA GLU A 52 1.68 3.49 -4.29
C GLU A 52 1.44 2.18 -5.06
N CYS A 53 0.53 2.17 -6.05
CA CYS A 53 0.35 0.99 -6.91
C CYS A 53 1.60 0.66 -7.73
N LYS A 54 2.36 1.66 -8.20
CA LYS A 54 3.66 1.43 -8.84
C LYS A 54 4.67 0.82 -7.87
N SER A 55 4.71 1.32 -6.63
CA SER A 55 5.57 0.80 -5.57
C SER A 55 5.23 -0.66 -5.25
N PHE A 56 3.95 -0.97 -5.10
CA PHE A 56 3.44 -2.33 -4.90
C PHE A 56 3.88 -3.27 -6.04
N GLN A 57 3.74 -2.85 -7.29
CA GLN A 57 4.14 -3.67 -8.45
C GLN A 57 5.66 -3.89 -8.51
N ARG A 58 6.47 -2.90 -8.12
CA ARG A 58 7.92 -3.08 -7.99
C ARG A 58 8.25 -4.10 -6.90
N ALA A 59 7.60 -4.03 -5.74
CA ALA A 59 7.79 -4.98 -4.67
C ALA A 59 7.42 -6.41 -5.10
N GLU A 60 6.30 -6.58 -5.79
CA GLU A 60 5.88 -7.87 -6.37
C GLU A 60 6.90 -8.40 -7.39
N ASN A 61 7.48 -7.55 -8.23
CA ASN A 61 8.51 -7.97 -9.17
C ASN A 61 9.82 -8.38 -8.48
N MET A 62 10.19 -7.73 -7.37
CA MET A 62 11.33 -8.18 -6.56
C MET A 62 11.08 -9.54 -5.90
N ARG A 63 9.82 -9.84 -5.53
CA ARG A 63 9.45 -11.17 -4.99
C ARG A 63 9.52 -12.28 -6.03
N LYS A 64 9.45 -11.96 -7.32
CA LYS A 64 9.64 -12.91 -8.43
C LYS A 64 11.12 -13.23 -8.71
N TRP A 65 12.04 -12.77 -7.87
CA TRP A 65 13.45 -13.11 -8.02
C TRP A 65 13.66 -14.62 -7.87
N GLU A 66 14.37 -15.20 -8.84
CA GLU A 66 14.74 -16.61 -8.86
C GLU A 66 16.27 -16.74 -8.90
N PHE A 67 16.82 -17.63 -8.08
CA PHE A 67 18.25 -17.94 -8.10
C PHE A 67 18.61 -18.62 -9.42
N LYS A 68 19.49 -17.99 -10.20
CA LYS A 68 20.11 -18.62 -11.37
C LYS A 68 21.55 -19.01 -11.01
N PRO A 69 21.88 -20.31 -10.91
CA PRO A 69 23.26 -20.71 -10.66
C PRO A 69 24.17 -20.22 -11.79
N SER A 70 25.38 -19.79 -11.43
CA SER A 70 26.43 -19.49 -12.41
C SER A 70 26.81 -20.77 -13.18
N SER A 71 27.37 -20.61 -14.39
CA SER A 71 27.90 -21.75 -15.13
C SER A 71 28.92 -22.51 -14.28
N PRO A 72 29.00 -23.84 -14.38
CA PRO A 72 30.03 -24.61 -13.70
C PRO A 72 31.41 -24.08 -14.07
N ASP A 73 32.26 -23.89 -13.08
CA ASP A 73 33.65 -23.53 -13.31
C ASP A 73 34.32 -24.64 -14.14
N ARG A 74 34.94 -24.26 -15.25
CA ARG A 74 35.77 -25.14 -16.07
C ARG A 74 37.23 -24.84 -15.78
N TYR A 75 37.71 -25.28 -14.62
CA TYR A 75 39.13 -25.34 -14.30
C TYR A 75 39.76 -26.61 -14.87
#